data_AF-A0A0B6Z1L9-F1
#
_entry.id   AF-A0A0B6Z1L9-F1
#
_cell.length_a   1.000
_cell.length_b   1.000
_cell.length_c   1.000
_cell.angle_alpha   90.00
_cell.angle_beta   90.00
_cell.angle_gamma   90.00
#
_symmetry.space_group_name_H-M   'P 1'
#
loop_
_entity.id
_entity.type
_entity.pdbx_description
1 polymer ?
#
loop_
_entity_poly.entity_id
_entity_poly.type
_entity_poly.pdbx_seq_one_letter_code
_entity_poly.pdbx_strand_id
1 'polypeptide(L)'
;LFTLLAERLMLHTQNITISSYNVLFELLTERMSLDNVKVRREEPESHFRIENSAILKVVATMIRQSKPTAEVLEVKKTFLSDLTILCNNNKDNRRTVLQMSVWQDWLF
;
A
#
# COMPACT_ATOMS: atom_id res chain seq x y z
N LEU A 1 1.15 14.44 9.68
CA LEU A 1 -0.18 13.80 9.76
C LEU A 1 -0.12 12.31 9.40
N PHE A 2 0.30 11.92 8.19
CA PHE A 2 0.39 10.50 7.78
C PHE A 2 1.46 9.67 8.53
N THR A 3 2.56 10.30 8.96
CA THR A 3 3.57 9.65 9.83
C THR A 3 2.96 9.23 11.18
N LEU A 4 2.12 10.08 11.77
CA LEU A 4 1.40 9.78 13.02
C LEU A 4 0.40 8.63 12.85
N LEU A 5 -0.18 8.48 11.66
CA LEU A 5 -1.11 7.38 11.35
C LEU A 5 -0.37 6.04 11.29
N ALA A 6 0.81 6.00 10.66
CA ALA A 6 1.69 4.84 10.63
C ALA A 6 2.17 4.47 12.06
N GLU A 7 2.62 5.45 12.84
CA GLU A 7 3.04 5.24 14.23
C GLU A 7 1.89 4.72 15.10
N ARG A 8 0.69 5.30 14.98
CA ARG A 8 -0.50 4.88 15.74
C ARG A 8 -0.98 3.48 15.36
N LEU A 9 -0.92 3.09 14.09
CA LEU A 9 -1.25 1.74 13.64
C LEU A 9 -0.24 0.72 14.17
N MET A 10 1.06 1.04 14.13
CA MET A 10 2.13 0.18 14.64
C MET A 10 2.13 0.04 16.17
N LEU A 11 1.52 0.99 16.90
CA LEU A 11 1.33 0.87 18.36
C LEU A 11 0.34 -0.23 18.75
N HIS A 12 -0.64 -0.55 17.90
CA HIS A 12 -1.68 -1.55 18.19
C HIS A 12 -1.44 -2.89 17.48
N THR A 13 -0.75 -2.88 16.35
CA THR A 13 -0.46 -4.09 15.56
C THR A 13 1.01 -4.13 15.20
N GLN A 14 1.77 -5.09 15.74
CA GLN A 14 3.22 -5.21 15.47
C GLN A 14 3.55 -5.55 14.00
N ASN A 15 2.55 -6.01 13.23
CA ASN A 15 2.70 -6.44 11.85
C ASN A 15 1.57 -5.88 10.99
N ILE A 16 1.86 -5.49 9.75
CA ILE A 16 0.83 -5.21 8.75
C ILE A 16 0.08 -6.49 8.37
N THR A 17 -1.24 -6.42 8.35
CA THR A 17 -2.13 -7.50 7.92
C THR A 17 -2.74 -7.19 6.55
N ILE A 18 -3.25 -8.20 5.86
CA ILE A 18 -3.93 -8.01 4.57
C ILE A 18 -5.12 -7.07 4.68
N SER A 19 -5.92 -7.18 5.75
CA SER A 19 -7.04 -6.25 5.98
C SER A 19 -6.58 -4.80 6.18
N SER A 20 -5.45 -4.58 6.88
CA SER A 20 -4.90 -3.23 7.05
C SER A 20 -4.39 -2.67 5.72
N TYR A 21 -3.69 -3.50 4.95
CA TYR A 21 -3.24 -3.15 3.60
C TYR A 21 -4.42 -2.81 2.67
N ASN A 22 -5.51 -3.56 2.74
CA ASN A 22 -6.70 -3.31 1.93
C ASN A 22 -7.25 -1.90 2.20
N VAL A 23 -7.49 -1.55 3.46
CA VAL A 23 -7.97 -0.20 3.81
C VAL A 23 -7.00 0.89 3.33
N LEU A 24 -5.69 0.67 3.48
CA LEU A 24 -4.68 1.61 2.98
C LEU A 24 -4.74 1.76 1.45
N PHE A 25 -4.93 0.68 0.70
CA PHE A 25 -5.04 0.77 -0.75
C PHE A 25 -6.34 1.47 -1.23
N GLU A 26 -7.43 1.35 -0.48
CA GLU A 26 -8.64 2.13 -0.76
C GLU A 26 -8.39 3.61 -0.53
N LEU A 27 -7.65 3.97 0.52
CA LEU A 27 -7.20 5.35 0.75
C LEU A 27 -6.23 5.84 -0.33
N LEU A 28 -5.37 4.96 -0.86
CA LEU A 28 -4.43 5.29 -1.93
C LEU A 28 -5.15 5.69 -3.23
N THR A 29 -6.26 5.02 -3.54
CA THR A 29 -7.02 5.19 -4.78
C THR A 29 -8.29 6.02 -4.61
N GLU A 30 -8.58 6.46 -3.38
CA GLU A 30 -9.83 7.14 -2.95
C GLU A 30 -11.11 6.42 -3.39
N ARG A 31 -11.04 5.09 -3.53
CA ARG A 31 -12.17 4.24 -3.92
C ARG A 31 -12.58 3.40 -2.72
N MET A 32 -13.71 3.76 -2.12
CA MET A 32 -14.29 2.97 -1.03
C MET A 32 -15.12 1.83 -1.60
N SER A 33 -14.72 0.59 -1.30
CA SER A 33 -15.55 -0.58 -1.58
C SER A 33 -16.60 -0.73 -0.47
N LEU A 34 -17.84 -1.02 -0.85
CA LEU A 34 -18.93 -1.33 0.11
C LEU A 34 -18.78 -2.73 0.73
N ASP A 35 -17.85 -3.54 0.21
CA ASP A 35 -17.72 -4.94 0.60
C ASP A 35 -16.72 -5.14 1.74
N ASN A 36 -16.95 -6.19 2.51
CA ASN A 36 -16.31 -6.44 3.79
C ASN A 36 -14.77 -6.51 3.68
N VAL A 37 -14.07 -5.68 4.47
CA VAL A 37 -12.59 -5.54 4.63
C VAL A 37 -11.80 -6.87 4.81
N LYS A 38 -12.49 -8.00 4.99
CA LYS A 38 -11.92 -9.34 5.17
C LYS A 38 -11.80 -10.18 3.90
N VAL A 39 -12.42 -9.80 2.78
CA VAL A 39 -12.36 -10.57 1.52
C VAL A 39 -11.18 -10.08 0.68
N ARG A 40 -10.48 -10.99 -0.01
CA ARG A 40 -9.45 -10.62 -1.01
C ARG A 40 -10.10 -9.68 -2.03
N ARG A 41 -9.53 -8.49 -2.20
CA ARG A 41 -10.01 -7.54 -3.20
C ARG A 41 -9.90 -8.16 -4.60
N GLU A 42 -10.86 -7.88 -5.46
CA GLU A 42 -10.71 -8.05 -6.91
C GLU A 42 -9.45 -7.28 -7.37
N GLU A 43 -8.70 -7.84 -8.31
CA GLU A 43 -7.45 -7.23 -8.78
C GLU A 43 -7.69 -5.77 -9.21
N PRO A 44 -6.80 -4.82 -8.83
CA PRO A 44 -7.00 -3.43 -9.18
C PRO A 44 -7.05 -3.25 -10.69
N GLU A 45 -7.98 -2.46 -11.19
CA GLU A 45 -8.05 -2.21 -12.62
C GLU A 45 -6.97 -1.20 -13.04
N SER A 46 -6.34 -1.41 -14.20
CA SER A 46 -5.27 -0.54 -14.72
C SER A 46 -5.68 0.94 -14.90
N HIS A 47 -6.97 1.23 -14.90
CA HIS A 47 -7.51 2.60 -14.99
C HIS A 47 -7.50 3.34 -13.64
N PHE A 48 -7.23 2.64 -12.52
CA PHE A 48 -7.16 3.26 -11.20
C PHE A 48 -6.00 4.24 -11.11
N ARG A 49 -6.19 5.31 -10.33
CA ARG A 49 -5.21 6.39 -10.13
C ARG A 49 -4.74 6.41 -8.69
N ILE A 50 -3.49 6.83 -8.50
CA ILE A 50 -2.94 7.13 -7.19
C ILE A 50 -3.37 8.56 -6.86
N GLU A 51 -4.38 8.69 -6.01
CA GLU A 51 -4.89 10.00 -5.56
C GLU A 51 -4.16 10.44 -4.28
N ASN A 52 -3.85 9.50 -3.38
CA ASN A 52 -3.16 9.79 -2.13
C ASN A 52 -1.78 9.10 -2.05
N SER A 53 -0.78 9.71 -2.69
CA SER A 53 0.59 9.19 -2.76
C SER A 53 1.27 9.01 -1.40
N ALA A 54 0.84 9.73 -0.36
CA ALA A 54 1.37 9.58 1.00
C ALA A 54 1.14 8.17 1.57
N ILE A 55 0.09 7.48 1.14
CA ILE A 55 -0.22 6.13 1.61
C ILE A 55 0.82 5.10 1.14
N LEU A 56 1.43 5.29 -0.03
CA LEU A 56 2.54 4.44 -0.48
C LEU A 56 3.68 4.41 0.55
N LYS A 57 4.01 5.58 1.11
CA LYS A 57 5.03 5.70 2.15
C LYS A 57 4.61 5.01 3.45
N VAL A 58 3.33 5.10 3.82
CA VAL A 58 2.79 4.44 5.02
C VAL A 58 2.89 2.91 4.87
N VAL A 59 2.39 2.35 3.77
CA VAL A 59 2.44 0.90 3.50
C VAL A 59 3.88 0.38 3.49
N ALA A 60 4.77 1.05 2.76
CA ALA A 60 6.18 0.66 2.69
C ALA A 60 6.88 0.73 4.06
N THR A 61 6.55 1.74 4.88
CA THR A 61 7.09 1.86 6.25
C THR A 61 6.58 0.74 7.14
N MET A 62 5.28 0.45 7.09
CA MET A 62 4.68 -0.63 7.89
C MET A 62 5.22 -2.00 7.51
N ILE A 63 5.39 -2.30 6.21
CA ILE A 63 6.02 -3.56 5.75
C ILE A 63 7.45 -3.66 6.31
N ARG A 64 8.24 -2.59 6.27
CA ARG A 64 9.64 -2.58 6.73
C ARG A 64 9.76 -2.75 8.24
N GLN A 65 8.86 -2.16 9.02
CA GLN A 65 8.90 -2.21 10.48
C GLN A 65 8.24 -3.47 11.06
N SER A 66 7.45 -4.20 10.27
CA SER A 66 6.82 -5.46 10.69
C SER A 66 7.85 -6.57 10.86
N LYS A 67 7.58 -7.52 11.76
CA LYS A 67 8.37 -8.75 11.86
C LYS A 67 8.18 -9.59 10.59
N PRO A 68 9.23 -10.29 10.11
CA PRO A 68 9.11 -11.14 8.93
C PRO A 68 8.24 -12.37 9.27
N THR A 69 7.00 -12.35 8.78
CA THR A 69 6.03 -13.46 8.90
C THR A 69 5.50 -13.82 7.51
N ALA A 70 4.86 -14.99 7.40
CA ALA A 70 4.22 -15.41 6.14
C ALA A 70 3.15 -14.41 5.68
N GLU A 71 2.39 -13.84 6.61
CA GLU A 71 1.38 -12.81 6.33
C GLU A 71 1.99 -11.51 5.79
N VAL A 72 3.07 -11.01 6.42
CA VAL A 72 3.77 -9.80 5.94
C VAL A 72 4.38 -10.02 4.57
N LEU A 73 4.88 -11.23 4.28
CA LEU A 73 5.37 -11.59 2.96
C LEU A 73 4.24 -11.62 1.92
N GLU A 74 3.04 -12.09 2.27
CA GLU A 74 1.85 -12.02 1.41
C GLU A 74 1.49 -10.57 1.12
N VAL A 75 1.39 -9.71 2.15
CA VAL A 75 1.15 -8.26 1.99
C VAL A 75 2.17 -7.61 1.05
N LYS A 76 3.46 -7.94 1.21
CA LYS A 76 4.53 -7.42 0.35
C LYS A 76 4.35 -7.84 -1.12
N LYS A 77 3.99 -9.10 -1.37
CA LYS A 77 3.73 -9.60 -2.73
C LYS A 77 2.52 -8.89 -3.34
N THR A 78 1.43 -8.79 -2.60
CA THR A 78 0.22 -8.10 -3.05
C THR A 78 0.50 -6.64 -3.36
N PHE A 79 1.19 -5.92 -2.48
CA PHE A 79 1.56 -4.52 -2.70
C PHE A 79 2.34 -4.30 -3.99
N LEU A 80 3.33 -5.15 -4.29
CA LEU A 80 4.11 -5.05 -5.52
C LEU A 80 3.30 -5.42 -6.77
N SER A 81 2.43 -6.42 -6.67
CA SER A 81 1.51 -6.79 -7.75
C SER A 81 0.59 -5.62 -8.10
N ASP A 82 -0.07 -5.04 -7.09
CA ASP A 82 -0.98 -3.92 -7.27
C ASP A 82 -0.28 -2.70 -7.85
N LEU A 83 0.94 -2.39 -7.38
CA LEU A 83 1.75 -1.31 -7.94
C LEU A 83 2.10 -1.55 -9.41
N THR A 84 2.44 -2.79 -9.77
CA THR A 84 2.73 -3.15 -11.16
C THR A 84 1.52 -2.90 -12.03
N ILE A 85 0.32 -3.28 -11.57
CA ILE A 85 -0.93 -3.09 -12.30
C ILE A 85 -1.29 -1.60 -12.40
N LEU A 86 -1.23 -0.85 -11.29
CA LEU A 86 -1.49 0.60 -11.26
C LEU A 86 -0.52 1.36 -12.16
N CYS A 87 0.72 0.92 -12.26
CA CYS A 87 1.72 1.53 -13.13
C CYS A 87 1.59 1.08 -14.59
N ASN A 88 0.92 -0.04 -14.85
CA ASN A 88 0.75 -0.56 -16.21
C ASN A 88 -0.14 0.40 -17.01
N ASN A 89 0.35 0.88 -18.15
CA ASN A 89 -0.33 1.86 -19.01
C ASN A 89 -0.72 3.23 -18.40
N ASN A 90 -0.39 3.52 -17.13
CA ASN A 90 -0.66 4.82 -16.50
C ASN A 90 0.63 5.62 -16.23
N LYS A 91 0.92 6.62 -17.08
CA LYS A 91 2.14 7.47 -16.99
C LYS A 91 2.19 8.30 -15.69
N ASP A 92 1.05 8.79 -15.22
CA ASP A 92 0.97 9.63 -14.03
C ASP A 92 1.19 8.82 -12.76
N ASN A 93 0.65 7.60 -12.70
CA ASN A 93 0.94 6.67 -11.61
C ASN A 93 2.42 6.32 -11.57
N ARG A 94 3.04 6.01 -12.72
CA ARG A 94 4.50 5.75 -12.80
C ARG A 94 5.31 6.93 -12.27
N ARG A 95 4.97 8.15 -12.70
CA ARG A 95 5.64 9.37 -12.23
C ARG A 95 5.49 9.54 -10.73
N THR A 96 4.27 9.39 -10.21
CA THR A 96 3.97 9.52 -8.78
C THR A 96 4.76 8.52 -7.97
N VAL A 97 4.76 7.25 -8.37
CA VAL A 97 5.54 6.18 -7.71
C VAL A 97 7.02 6.55 -7.73
N LEU A 98 7.62 6.84 -8.88
CA LEU A 98 9.05 7.14 -9.00
C LEU A 98 9.48 8.42 -8.27
N GLN A 99 8.58 9.38 -8.07
CA GLN A 99 8.85 10.61 -7.33
C GLN A 99 8.84 10.42 -5.80
N MET A 100 8.32 9.30 -5.30
CA MET A 100 8.32 9.03 -3.86
C MET A 100 9.73 8.66 -3.39
N SER A 101 10.24 9.40 -2.40
CA SER A 101 11.58 9.16 -1.81
C SER A 101 11.72 7.77 -1.18
N VAL A 102 10.61 7.09 -0.88
CA VAL A 102 10.59 5.78 -0.23
C VAL A 102 11.28 4.68 -1.04
N TRP A 103 11.36 4.83 -2.36
CA TRP A 103 12.03 3.86 -3.22
C TRP A 103 13.56 3.91 -3.12
N GLN A 104 14.11 5.04 -2.69
CA GLN A 104 15.56 5.14 -2.44
C GLN A 104 15.93 4.22 -1.27
N ASP A 105 15.20 4.26 -0.16
CA ASP A 105 15.45 3.40 1.01
C ASP A 105 15.08 1.92 0.80
N TRP A 106 14.38 1.58 -0.29
CA TRP A 106 13.94 0.22 -0.59
C TRP A 106 14.81 -0.48 -1.65
N LEU A 107 15.47 0.29 -2.52
CA LEU A 107 16.36 -0.22 -3.57
C LEU A 107 17.84 -0.22 -3.15
N PHE A 108 18.20 0.56 -2.14
CA PHE A 108 19.53 0.60 -1.52
C PHE A 108 19.51 -0.10 -0.15
#